data_AF-A0A021VUP1-F1
#
_entry.id   AF-A0A021VUP1-F1
#
_cell.length_a   1.000
_cell.length_b   1.000
_cell.length_c   1.000
_cell.angle_alpha   90.00
_cell.angle_beta   90.00
_cell.angle_gamma   90.00
#
_symmetry.space_group_name_H-M   'P 1'
#
loop_
_entity.id
_entity.type
_entity.pdbx_description
1 polymer ?
#
loop_
_entity_poly.entity_id
_entity_poly.type
_entity_poly.pdbx_seq_one_letter_code
_entity_poly.pdbx_strand_id
1 'polypeptide(L)'
;MTEPEPVTSGAVPPLEAETGTWRPLRVDHVEGWEVGRSAGFTRRANSVVPAGEVADAARALDRVEALYREDGLPSVVRVCAAARPAGLDAVLDARGYRRVARTLLLTRPVAAARAGTAATAATAATAAR
;
A
#
# COMPACT_ATOMS: atom_id res chain seq x y z
N MET A 1 14.82 -15.03 -20.69
CA MET A 1 15.09 -14.71 -19.28
C MET A 1 13.80 -15.02 -18.52
N THR A 2 13.71 -16.20 -17.93
CA THR A 2 12.53 -16.65 -17.19
C THR A 2 12.46 -15.84 -15.89
N GLU A 3 11.33 -15.16 -15.64
CA GLU A 3 11.13 -14.48 -14.36
C GLU A 3 11.14 -15.52 -13.23
N PRO A 4 11.80 -15.24 -12.10
CA PRO A 4 11.79 -16.15 -10.97
C PRO A 4 10.36 -16.32 -10.44
N GLU A 5 9.99 -17.57 -10.15
CA GLU A 5 8.72 -17.91 -9.48
C GLU A 5 8.63 -17.18 -8.13
N PRO A 6 7.50 -16.53 -7.81
CA PRO A 6 7.35 -15.79 -6.56
C PRO A 6 7.33 -16.76 -5.37
N VAL A 7 8.33 -16.61 -4.48
CA VAL A 7 8.43 -17.36 -3.22
C VAL A 7 7.87 -16.53 -2.07
N THR A 8 6.94 -17.10 -1.31
CA THR A 8 6.35 -16.45 -0.12
C THR A 8 7.05 -16.97 1.14
N SER A 9 7.68 -16.09 1.92
CA SER A 9 8.27 -16.41 3.24
C SER A 9 7.71 -15.49 4.33
N GLY A 10 7.43 -16.01 5.54
CA GLY A 10 6.79 -15.31 6.69
C GLY A 10 7.59 -14.12 7.26
N ALA A 11 7.16 -13.33 8.27
CA ALA A 11 6.11 -13.46 9.30
C ALA A 11 5.27 -12.16 9.54
N VAL A 12 5.42 -11.11 8.72
CA VAL A 12 4.52 -9.94 8.65
C VAL A 12 3.94 -9.90 7.23
N PRO A 13 2.63 -9.69 7.03
CA PRO A 13 2.08 -9.51 5.70
C PRO A 13 2.84 -8.37 4.99
N PRO A 14 3.49 -8.61 3.83
CA PRO A 14 4.31 -7.60 3.17
C PRO A 14 3.58 -6.29 2.87
N LEU A 15 2.24 -6.34 2.77
CA LEU A 15 1.39 -5.19 2.55
C LEU A 15 1.37 -4.21 3.73
N GLU A 16 1.25 -4.69 4.97
CA GLU A 16 1.17 -3.83 6.16
C GLU A 16 2.49 -3.07 6.41
N ALA A 17 3.62 -3.77 6.24
CA ALA A 17 4.94 -3.14 6.35
C ALA A 17 5.15 -2.08 5.26
N GLU A 18 4.69 -2.36 4.04
CA GLU A 18 4.82 -1.44 2.90
C GLU A 18 3.94 -0.19 3.05
N THR A 19 2.68 -0.34 3.45
CA THR A 19 1.75 0.78 3.66
C THR A 19 2.15 1.62 4.87
N GLY A 20 2.70 1.00 5.91
CA GLY A 20 3.21 1.69 7.10
C GLY A 20 4.46 2.55 6.84
N THR A 21 5.27 2.17 5.85
CA THR A 21 6.53 2.87 5.50
C THR A 21 6.29 4.06 4.56
N TRP A 22 5.33 3.96 3.65
CA TRP A 22 5.06 4.99 2.64
C TRP A 22 3.58 5.43 2.70
N ARG A 23 3.25 6.17 3.77
CA ARG A 23 1.87 6.54 4.09
C ARG A 23 1.28 7.58 3.11
N PRO A 24 -0.01 7.49 2.79
CA PRO A 24 -0.73 8.54 2.07
C PRO A 24 -0.80 9.87 2.83
N LEU A 25 -0.97 10.98 2.09
CA LEU A 25 -1.25 12.29 2.68
C LEU A 25 -2.61 12.33 3.35
N ARG A 26 -3.60 11.65 2.75
CA ARG A 26 -4.93 11.41 3.31
C ARG A 26 -5.33 9.96 3.07
N VAL A 27 -6.05 9.40 4.04
CA VAL A 27 -6.65 8.07 3.94
C VAL A 27 -8.14 8.20 4.17
N ASP A 28 -8.92 8.00 3.12
CA ASP A 28 -10.37 7.81 3.24
C ASP A 28 -10.67 6.33 3.46
N HIS A 29 -11.84 6.01 4.02
CA HIS A 29 -12.26 4.63 4.25
C HIS A 29 -13.55 4.33 3.49
N VAL A 30 -13.54 3.23 2.74
CA VAL A 30 -14.72 2.68 2.07
C VAL A 30 -14.92 1.28 2.62
N GLU A 31 -15.73 1.17 3.68
CA GLU A 31 -15.96 -0.09 4.38
C GLU A 31 -14.63 -0.73 4.83
N GLY A 32 -14.32 -1.95 4.39
CA GLY A 32 -13.05 -2.62 4.70
C GLY A 32 -11.84 -2.11 3.91
N TRP A 33 -11.97 -1.09 3.06
CA TRP A 33 -10.88 -0.60 2.21
C TRP A 33 -10.34 0.75 2.68
N GLU A 34 -9.01 0.87 2.66
CA GLU A 34 -8.32 2.15 2.82
C GLU A 34 -8.05 2.77 1.44
N VAL A 35 -8.39 4.04 1.26
CA VAL A 35 -8.23 4.79 0.01
C VAL A 35 -7.16 5.86 0.20
N GLY A 36 -5.94 5.58 -0.26
CA GLY A 36 -4.85 6.54 -0.21
C GLY A 36 -4.99 7.65 -1.25
N ARG A 37 -5.00 8.90 -0.78
CA ARG A 37 -5.04 10.11 -1.61
C ARG A 37 -3.80 10.97 -1.34
N SER A 38 -2.92 11.04 -2.33
CA SER A 38 -1.67 11.80 -2.29
C SER A 38 -1.47 12.63 -3.56
N ALA A 39 -2.55 13.21 -4.08
CA ALA A 39 -2.56 14.07 -5.26
C ALA A 39 -1.85 13.46 -6.50
N GLY A 40 -1.86 12.14 -6.63
CA GLY A 40 -1.20 11.44 -7.73
C GLY A 40 0.33 11.38 -7.65
N PHE A 41 0.97 11.86 -6.57
CA PHE A 41 2.43 11.95 -6.47
C PHE A 41 3.14 10.59 -6.59
N THR A 42 2.66 9.57 -5.86
CA THR A 42 3.13 8.19 -6.04
C THR A 42 1.96 7.25 -6.16
N ARG A 43 2.05 6.25 -7.06
CA ARG A 43 1.02 5.19 -7.16
C ARG A 43 0.88 4.38 -5.87
N ARG A 44 1.97 4.22 -5.11
CA ARG A 44 1.95 3.54 -3.82
C ARG A 44 1.02 4.27 -2.85
N ALA A 45 1.31 5.52 -2.52
CA ALA A 45 0.48 6.30 -1.60
C ALA A 45 -0.87 6.76 -2.20
N ASN A 46 -1.05 6.65 -3.52
CA ASN A 46 -2.26 7.08 -4.23
C ASN A 46 -2.99 5.87 -4.83
N SER A 47 -3.37 4.93 -3.98
CA SER A 47 -4.10 3.71 -4.37
C SER A 47 -4.96 3.18 -3.23
N VAL A 48 -5.98 2.40 -3.57
CA VAL A 48 -6.79 1.62 -2.65
C VAL A 48 -6.02 0.40 -2.17
N VAL A 49 -6.07 0.15 -0.87
CA VAL A 49 -5.61 -1.06 -0.19
C VAL A 49 -6.84 -1.87 0.23
N PRO A 50 -7.29 -2.84 -0.58
CA PRO A 50 -8.52 -3.58 -0.30
C PRO A 50 -8.27 -4.74 0.68
N ALA A 51 -7.80 -4.45 1.90
CA ALA A 51 -7.38 -5.48 2.86
C ALA A 51 -8.53 -6.04 3.73
N GLY A 52 -9.72 -5.42 3.71
CA GLY A 52 -10.91 -5.86 4.43
C GLY A 52 -12.07 -6.19 3.49
N GLU A 53 -13.05 -6.93 4.03
CA GLU A 53 -14.29 -7.27 3.32
C GLU A 53 -15.17 -6.05 3.08
N VAL A 54 -15.94 -6.10 2.00
CA VAL A 54 -17.02 -5.16 1.69
C VAL A 54 -18.27 -5.95 1.32
N ALA A 55 -19.45 -5.39 1.59
CA ALA A 55 -20.69 -6.11 1.33
C ALA A 55 -20.95 -6.31 -0.17
N ASP A 56 -20.55 -5.32 -0.98
CA ASP A 56 -20.68 -5.33 -2.44
C ASP A 56 -19.48 -4.58 -3.06
N ALA A 57 -18.60 -5.33 -3.73
CA ALA A 57 -17.39 -4.77 -4.34
C ALA A 57 -17.70 -3.74 -5.43
N ALA A 58 -18.79 -3.90 -6.19
CA ALA A 58 -19.17 -2.94 -7.22
C ALA A 58 -19.58 -1.62 -6.57
N ARG A 59 -20.46 -1.67 -5.57
CA ARG A 59 -20.90 -0.47 -4.83
C ARG A 59 -19.74 0.22 -4.10
N ALA A 60 -18.81 -0.56 -3.53
CA ALA A 60 -17.61 -0.01 -2.91
C ALA A 60 -16.72 0.72 -3.93
N LEU A 61 -16.55 0.14 -5.14
CA LEU A 61 -15.81 0.78 -6.22
C LEU A 61 -16.46 2.08 -6.71
N ASP A 62 -17.79 2.19 -6.73
CA ASP A 62 -18.46 3.46 -7.08
C ASP A 62 -18.05 4.60 -6.13
N ARG A 63 -17.93 4.29 -4.82
CA ARG A 63 -17.50 5.24 -3.80
C ARG A 63 -16.02 5.59 -3.94
N VAL A 64 -15.16 4.59 -4.20
CA VAL A 64 -13.74 4.80 -4.50
C VAL A 64 -13.55 5.73 -5.71
N GLU A 65 -14.27 5.45 -6.80
CA GLU A 65 -14.19 6.24 -8.02
C GLU A 65 -14.68 7.67 -7.81
N ALA A 66 -15.69 7.87 -6.96
CA ALA A 66 -16.11 9.21 -6.56
C ALA A 66 -15.01 9.98 -5.82
N LEU A 67 -14.34 9.36 -4.84
CA LEU A 67 -13.25 9.98 -4.09
C LEU A 67 -12.08 10.41 -5.01
N TYR A 68 -11.67 9.55 -5.95
CA TYR A 68 -10.61 9.92 -6.89
C TYR A 68 -11.04 10.98 -7.91
N ARG A 69 -12.33 11.00 -8.29
CA ARG A 69 -12.89 12.01 -9.20
C ARG A 69 -12.89 13.41 -8.57
N GLU A 70 -13.09 13.52 -7.25
CA GLU A 70 -12.96 14.79 -6.53
C GLU A 70 -11.54 15.38 -6.65
N ASP A 71 -10.51 14.54 -6.77
CA ASP A 71 -9.12 14.97 -7.02
C ASP A 71 -8.80 15.15 -8.52
N GLY A 72 -9.73 14.87 -9.42
CA GLY A 72 -9.46 14.83 -10.86
C GLY A 72 -8.49 13.72 -11.28
N LEU A 73 -8.40 12.64 -10.50
CA LEU A 73 -7.47 11.53 -10.72
C LEU A 73 -8.21 10.23 -11.06
N PRO A 74 -7.57 9.29 -11.79
CA PRO A 74 -8.10 7.94 -11.93
C PRO A 74 -7.91 7.15 -10.63
N SER A 75 -8.87 6.29 -10.31
CA SER A 75 -8.74 5.33 -9.23
C SER A 75 -7.67 4.27 -9.55
N VAL A 76 -6.92 3.87 -8.52
CA VAL A 76 -5.92 2.81 -8.61
C VAL A 76 -6.19 1.84 -7.47
N VAL A 77 -6.31 0.55 -7.76
CA VAL A 77 -6.58 -0.49 -6.76
C VAL A 77 -5.41 -1.47 -6.74
N ARG A 78 -4.92 -1.79 -5.54
CA ARG A 78 -3.87 -2.80 -5.38
C ARG A 78 -4.49 -4.19 -5.34
N VAL A 79 -4.06 -5.05 -6.26
CA VAL A 79 -4.49 -6.45 -6.31
C VAL A 79 -3.32 -7.34 -5.90
N CYS A 80 -3.47 -8.03 -4.77
CA CYS A 80 -2.51 -9.00 -4.25
C CYS A 80 -3.24 -10.07 -3.42
N ALA A 81 -2.54 -11.06 -2.86
CA ALA A 81 -3.15 -12.13 -2.06
C ALA A 81 -3.96 -11.66 -0.84
N ALA A 82 -3.66 -10.47 -0.32
CA ALA A 82 -4.39 -9.85 0.78
C ALA A 82 -5.67 -9.11 0.33
N ALA A 83 -5.88 -8.93 -0.98
CA ALA A 83 -7.06 -8.26 -1.49
C ALA A 83 -8.33 -9.02 -1.14
N ARG A 84 -9.36 -8.28 -0.72
CA ARG A 84 -10.70 -8.76 -0.39
C ARG A 84 -11.76 -7.87 -1.05
N PRO A 85 -12.90 -8.43 -1.48
CA PRO A 85 -13.26 -9.85 -1.43
C PRO A 85 -12.50 -10.68 -2.47
N ALA A 86 -12.60 -12.01 -2.38
CA ALA A 86 -12.12 -12.89 -3.44
C ALA A 86 -12.84 -12.59 -4.76
N GLY A 87 -12.12 -12.65 -5.89
CA GLY A 87 -12.66 -12.31 -7.22
C GLY A 87 -12.76 -10.82 -7.52
N LEU A 88 -12.18 -9.94 -6.68
CA LEU A 88 -12.13 -8.50 -6.93
C LEU A 88 -11.48 -8.16 -8.28
N ASP A 89 -10.50 -8.95 -8.74
CA ASP A 89 -9.86 -8.78 -10.04
C ASP A 89 -10.85 -8.90 -11.21
N ALA A 90 -11.76 -9.88 -11.17
CA ALA A 90 -12.80 -10.02 -12.18
C ALA A 90 -13.78 -8.83 -12.18
N VAL A 91 -14.11 -8.29 -10.99
CA VAL A 91 -14.96 -7.09 -10.86
C VAL A 91 -14.26 -5.86 -11.46
N LEU A 92 -12.96 -5.70 -11.20
CA LEU A 92 -12.14 -4.62 -11.77
C LEU A 92 -12.03 -4.76 -13.29
N ASP A 93 -11.77 -5.96 -13.80
CA ASP A 93 -11.67 -6.24 -15.23
C ASP A 93 -13.02 -5.96 -15.94
N ALA A 94 -14.15 -6.35 -15.36
CA ALA A 94 -15.49 -6.07 -15.88
C ALA A 94 -15.82 -4.55 -15.93
N ARG A 95 -15.21 -3.75 -15.06
CA ARG A 95 -15.31 -2.29 -15.04
C ARG A 95 -14.32 -1.58 -15.98
N GLY A 96 -13.45 -2.33 -16.66
CA GLY A 96 -12.47 -1.78 -17.59
C GLY A 96 -11.20 -1.24 -16.92
N TYR A 97 -10.92 -1.64 -15.67
CA TYR A 97 -9.62 -1.37 -15.07
C TYR A 97 -8.52 -2.08 -15.88
N ARG A 98 -7.34 -1.45 -15.94
CA ARG A 98 -6.18 -2.04 -16.59
C ARG A 98 -5.13 -2.44 -15.57
N ARG A 99 -4.53 -3.60 -15.78
CA ARG A 99 -3.36 -4.04 -15.01
C ARG A 99 -2.19 -3.12 -15.35
N VAL A 100 -1.71 -2.40 -14.35
CA VAL A 100 -0.56 -1.50 -14.46
C VAL A 100 0.42 -1.79 -13.34
N ALA A 101 1.69 -1.47 -13.59
CA ALA A 101 2.74 -1.48 -12.57
C ALA A 101 2.81 -2.77 -11.73
N ARG A 102 2.91 -3.93 -12.40
CA ARG A 102 3.20 -5.20 -11.74
C ARG A 102 4.44 -5.03 -10.86
N THR A 103 4.28 -5.30 -9.57
CA THR A 103 5.29 -5.02 -8.55
C THR A 103 5.57 -6.29 -7.76
N LEU A 104 6.85 -6.60 -7.57
CA LEU A 104 7.30 -7.67 -6.69
C LEU A 104 7.54 -7.08 -5.29
N LEU A 105 6.92 -7.67 -4.27
CA LEU A 105 7.26 -7.40 -2.88
C LEU A 105 8.34 -8.38 -2.45
N LEU A 106 9.56 -7.87 -2.32
CA LEU A 106 10.72 -8.65 -1.90
C LEU A 106 10.89 -8.51 -0.38
N THR A 107 10.94 -9.63 0.31
CA THR A 107 11.18 -9.66 1.75
C THR A 107 12.44 -10.45 2.05
N ARG A 108 13.13 -10.07 3.13
CA ARG A 108 14.25 -10.82 3.71
C ARG A 108 14.14 -10.71 5.22
N PRO A 109 14.27 -11.82 5.97
CA PRO A 109 14.42 -11.75 7.41
C PRO A 109 15.59 -10.83 7.77
N VAL A 110 15.31 -9.82 8.60
CA VAL A 110 16.37 -9.02 9.21
C VAL A 110 16.89 -9.84 10.38
N ALA A 111 18.17 -10.20 10.37
CA ALA A 111 18.79 -10.81 11.53
C ALA A 111 18.55 -9.89 12.72
N ALA A 112 18.05 -10.45 13.84
CA ALA A 112 17.77 -9.67 15.04
C ALA A 112 18.99 -8.79 15.32
N ALA A 113 18.79 -7.46 15.32
CA ALA A 113 19.85 -6.55 15.67
C ALA A 113 20.34 -6.97 17.05
N ARG A 114 21.62 -7.35 17.17
CA ARG A 114 22.27 -7.28 18.49
C ARG A 114 22.00 -5.86 18.96
N ALA A 115 21.33 -5.71 20.10
CA ALA A 115 21.07 -4.40 20.69
C ALA A 115 22.40 -3.64 20.74
N GLY A 116 22.61 -2.77 19.77
CA GLY A 116 23.75 -1.88 19.76
C GLY A 116 23.54 -0.96 20.94
N THR A 117 24.45 -1.00 21.91
CA THR A 117 24.58 0.05 22.92
C THR A 117 24.44 1.39 22.20
N ALA A 118 23.40 2.14 22.56
CA ALA A 118 23.14 3.46 22.02
C ALA A 118 24.45 4.25 22.04
N ALA A 119 24.93 4.67 20.87
CA ALA A 119 25.97 5.67 20.79
C ALA A 119 25.34 6.98 21.27
N THR A 120 25.61 7.35 22.51
CA THR A 120 25.26 8.67 23.05
C THR A 120 25.97 9.71 22.20
N ALA A 121 25.24 10.39 21.32
CA ALA A 121 25.76 11.56 20.63
C ALA A 121 25.96 12.66 21.67
N ALA A 122 27.22 12.94 22.01
CA ALA A 122 27.58 14.08 22.85
C ALA A 122 27.40 15.37 22.03
N THR A 123 26.39 16.17 22.38
CA THR A 123 26.22 17.52 21.83
C THR A 123 27.24 18.44 22.48
N ALA A 124 28.31 18.78 21.76
CA ALA A 124 29.20 19.87 22.17
C ALA A 124 28.52 21.21 21.85
N ALA A 125 28.11 21.94 22.89
CA ALA A 125 27.64 23.31 22.76
C ALA A 125 28.82 24.25 22.47
N THR A 126 28.79 24.92 21.32
CA THR A 126 29.74 26.00 20.99
C THR A 126 29.29 27.28 21.69
N ALA A 127 30.05 27.72 22.70
CA ALA A 127 29.93 29.07 23.24
C ALA A 127 30.73 30.04 22.33
N ALA A 128 30.03 30.97 21.69
CA ALA A 128 30.64 32.11 21.01
C ALA A 128 30.99 33.20 22.04
N ARG A 129 32.12 33.87 21.82
CA ARG A 129 32.52 35.11 22.48
C ARG A 129 32.20 36.30 21.59
#